data_AF-A0A1I5WQJ0-F1
#
_entry.id   AF-A0A1I5WQJ0-F1
#
_cell.length_a   1.000
_cell.length_b   1.000
_cell.length_c   1.000
_cell.angle_alpha   90.00
_cell.angle_beta   90.00
_cell.angle_gamma   90.00
#
_symmetry.space_group_name_H-M   'P 1'
#
loop_
_entity.id
_entity.type
_entity.pdbx_description
1 polymer ?
#
loop_
_entity_poly.entity_id
_entity_poly.type
_entity_poly.pdbx_seq_one_letter_code
_entity_poly.pdbx_strand_id
1 'polypeptide(L)'
;MKKVLFAALILMAGCKKEEVKQSDSSNLSVTTITCTAIAEKIEEAKSGGNKIEVYSYEYKGKTVYLFDTCIGCADNMTIVYDCDGKTLCQFGGIAGFNTCPDFEKTAGNKKLVYKAP
;
A
#
# COMPACT_ATOMS: atom_id res chain seq x y z
N MET A 1 -3.33 -38.81 -56.51
CA MET A 1 -3.53 -37.38 -56.80
C MET A 1 -3.83 -36.65 -55.49
N LYS A 2 -3.08 -35.59 -55.25
CA LYS A 2 -3.05 -34.72 -54.07
C LYS A 2 -4.39 -34.01 -53.88
N LYS A 3 -5.03 -34.07 -52.70
CA LYS A 3 -5.78 -32.99 -52.04
C LYS A 3 -5.95 -33.30 -50.55
N VAL A 4 -5.04 -32.82 -49.70
CA VAL A 4 -5.31 -32.68 -48.26
C VAL A 4 -5.45 -31.18 -48.03
N LEU A 5 -6.65 -30.80 -47.62
CA LEU A 5 -7.13 -29.42 -47.58
C LEU A 5 -6.66 -28.73 -46.28
N PHE A 6 -6.35 -27.45 -46.47
CA PHE A 6 -5.85 -26.43 -45.56
C PHE A 6 -6.32 -26.43 -44.09
N ALA A 7 -5.32 -26.37 -43.21
CA ALA A 7 -5.15 -25.47 -42.06
C ALA A 7 -6.40 -24.87 -41.40
N ALA A 8 -6.68 -25.32 -40.16
CA ALA A 8 -7.50 -24.59 -39.20
C ALA A 8 -6.65 -23.50 -38.51
N LEU A 9 -6.91 -22.23 -38.83
CA LEU A 9 -6.29 -21.07 -38.21
C LEU A 9 -7.04 -20.76 -36.90
N ILE A 10 -6.40 -21.02 -35.77
CA ILE A 10 -6.92 -20.73 -34.43
C ILE A 10 -6.95 -19.21 -34.23
N LEU A 11 -8.15 -18.65 -34.09
CA LEU A 11 -8.40 -17.27 -33.67
C LEU A 11 -7.92 -17.09 -32.23
N MET A 12 -6.73 -16.52 -32.05
CA MET A 12 -6.29 -16.01 -30.76
C MET A 12 -7.08 -14.74 -30.42
N ALA A 13 -7.89 -14.81 -29.38
CA ALA A 13 -8.58 -13.68 -28.78
C ALA A 13 -7.56 -12.61 -28.33
N GLY A 14 -7.60 -11.45 -28.97
CA GLY A 14 -6.78 -10.30 -28.57
C GLY A 14 -7.23 -9.76 -27.21
N CYS A 15 -6.30 -9.67 -26.26
CA CYS A 15 -6.48 -8.87 -25.06
C CYS A 15 -6.70 -7.41 -25.47
N LYS A 16 -7.86 -6.84 -25.11
CA LYS A 16 -8.01 -5.38 -25.08
C LYS A 16 -7.02 -4.83 -24.06
N LYS A 17 -6.01 -4.08 -24.52
CA LYS A 17 -5.31 -3.12 -23.67
C LYS A 17 -6.28 -1.98 -23.44
N GLU A 18 -6.77 -1.85 -22.20
CA GLU A 18 -7.44 -0.63 -21.78
C GLU A 18 -6.36 0.41 -21.48
N GLU A 19 -6.42 1.50 -22.24
CA GLU A 19 -5.65 2.72 -22.00
C GLU A 19 -6.29 3.46 -20.83
N VAL A 20 -5.64 3.44 -19.66
CA VAL A 20 -6.06 4.27 -18.53
C VAL A 20 -5.58 5.69 -18.76
N LYS A 21 -6.55 6.59 -18.87
CA LYS A 21 -6.36 8.03 -19.08
C LYS A 21 -5.69 8.69 -17.87
N GLN A 22 -4.67 9.45 -18.21
CA GLN A 22 -4.06 10.52 -17.43
C GLN A 22 -5.11 11.58 -17.02
N SER A 23 -5.11 11.98 -15.75
CA SER A 23 -5.73 13.23 -15.28
C SER A 23 -4.85 13.91 -14.23
N ASP A 24 -4.79 15.24 -14.33
CA ASP A 24 -3.80 16.16 -13.76
C ASP A 24 -3.72 16.30 -12.23
N SER A 25 -2.47 16.45 -11.77
CA SER A 25 -1.92 17.43 -10.82
C SER A 25 -2.72 17.82 -9.55
N SER A 26 -2.37 17.20 -8.42
CA SER A 26 -1.70 17.91 -7.30
C SER A 26 -0.81 16.94 -6.53
N ASN A 27 0.41 17.38 -6.21
CA ASN A 27 1.59 16.55 -5.90
C ASN A 27 1.45 15.60 -4.70
N LEU A 28 1.32 14.29 -4.96
CA LEU A 28 2.15 13.28 -4.28
C LEU A 28 2.29 12.08 -5.21
N SER A 29 3.54 11.68 -5.46
CA SER A 29 3.92 10.50 -6.23
C SER A 29 3.38 9.24 -5.55
N VAL A 30 2.13 8.91 -5.85
CA VAL A 30 1.48 7.64 -5.57
C VAL A 30 2.32 6.56 -6.25
N THR A 31 3.23 5.95 -5.49
CA THR A 31 3.60 4.57 -5.78
C THR A 31 2.30 3.81 -5.63
N THR A 32 1.74 3.33 -6.73
CA THR A 32 0.40 2.71 -6.81
C THR A 32 0.20 1.71 -5.68
N ILE A 33 -0.51 2.13 -4.63
CA ILE A 33 -0.95 1.25 -3.56
C ILE A 33 -1.99 0.33 -4.19
N THR A 34 -1.65 -0.93 -4.40
CA THR A 34 -2.60 -1.94 -4.93
C THR A 34 -3.52 -2.49 -3.84
N CYS A 35 -3.27 -2.12 -2.57
CA CYS A 35 -4.01 -2.57 -1.40
C CYS A 35 -5.20 -1.65 -1.14
N THR A 36 -6.41 -2.04 -1.54
CA THR A 36 -7.63 -1.25 -1.36
C THR A 36 -7.88 -0.89 0.10
N ALA A 37 -7.70 -1.84 1.03
CA ALA A 37 -7.90 -1.59 2.46
C ALA A 37 -6.94 -0.53 3.04
N ILE A 38 -5.73 -0.42 2.48
CA ILE A 38 -4.76 0.61 2.89
C ILE A 38 -5.15 1.98 2.35
N ALA A 39 -5.66 2.03 1.11
CA ALA A 39 -6.20 3.26 0.56
C ALA A 39 -7.38 3.77 1.39
N GLU A 40 -8.32 2.90 1.77
CA GLU A 40 -9.45 3.25 2.64
C GLU A 40 -8.99 3.79 4.00
N LYS A 41 -8.02 3.13 4.66
CA LYS A 41 -7.44 3.62 5.92
C LYS A 41 -6.76 4.98 5.79
N ILE A 42 -6.14 5.27 4.64
CA ILE A 42 -5.57 6.60 4.38
C ILE A 42 -6.68 7.64 4.31
N GLU A 43 -7.79 7.35 3.63
CA GLU A 43 -8.93 8.27 3.57
C GLU A 43 -9.58 8.48 4.95
N GLU A 44 -9.71 7.43 5.76
CA GLU A 44 -10.18 7.54 7.14
C GLU A 44 -9.26 8.44 7.98
N ALA A 45 -7.94 8.22 7.89
CA ALA A 45 -6.96 9.00 8.66
C ALA A 45 -7.00 10.49 8.32
N LYS A 46 -7.21 10.86 7.05
CA LYS A 46 -7.31 12.27 6.60
C LYS A 46 -8.38 13.06 7.34
N SER A 47 -9.48 12.41 7.74
CA SER A 47 -10.59 13.08 8.43
C SER A 47 -10.22 13.64 9.81
N GLY A 48 -9.10 13.18 10.40
CA GLY A 48 -8.66 13.56 11.74
C GLY A 48 -7.97 14.92 11.85
N GLY A 49 -7.64 15.59 10.74
CA GLY A 49 -7.01 16.92 10.72
C GLY A 49 -5.57 16.99 11.27
N ASN A 50 -4.98 15.84 11.62
CA ASN A 50 -3.61 15.75 12.13
C ASN A 50 -2.59 15.62 10.99
N LYS A 51 -1.32 15.90 11.32
CA LYS A 51 -0.18 15.56 10.45
C LYS A 51 -0.02 14.04 10.42
N ILE A 52 -0.12 13.48 9.22
CA ILE A 52 -0.11 12.02 9.00
C ILE A 52 1.02 11.68 8.04
N GLU A 53 1.75 10.62 8.35
CA GLU A 53 2.68 9.96 7.44
C GLU A 53 2.39 8.45 7.39
N VAL A 54 2.39 7.92 6.17
CA VAL A 54 2.27 6.49 5.90
C VAL A 54 3.47 6.04 5.11
N TYR A 55 4.13 5.00 5.59
CA TYR A 55 5.30 4.40 4.96
C TYR A 55 5.05 2.93 4.65
N SER A 56 5.51 2.45 3.50
CA SER A 56 5.63 1.02 3.25
C SER A 56 7.01 0.51 3.64
N TYR A 57 7.05 -0.75 4.08
CA TYR A 57 8.25 -1.50 4.42
C TYR A 57 8.16 -2.92 3.88
N GLU A 58 9.32 -3.54 3.66
CA GLU A 58 9.43 -4.99 3.57
C GLU A 58 9.72 -5.55 4.97
N TYR A 59 8.82 -6.36 5.50
CA TYR A 59 8.92 -6.94 6.84
C TYR A 59 8.42 -8.39 6.80
N LYS A 60 9.26 -9.32 7.29
CA LYS A 60 8.96 -10.77 7.29
C LYS A 60 8.53 -11.31 5.91
N GLY A 61 9.18 -10.80 4.85
CA GLY A 61 8.94 -11.20 3.46
C GLY A 61 7.63 -10.69 2.85
N LYS A 62 6.99 -9.69 3.47
CA LYS A 62 5.75 -9.06 2.98
C LYS A 62 5.90 -7.55 2.97
N THR A 63 5.23 -6.91 2.02
CA THR A 63 4.99 -5.46 2.07
C THR A 63 3.96 -5.15 3.16
N VAL A 64 4.31 -4.25 4.08
CA VAL A 64 3.46 -3.77 5.18
C VAL A 64 3.45 -2.24 5.22
N TYR A 65 2.47 -1.67 5.91
CA TYR A 65 2.23 -0.23 5.92
C TYR A 65 2.17 0.30 7.35
N LEU A 66 3.11 1.15 7.71
CA LEU A 66 3.16 1.84 8.99
C LEU A 66 2.41 3.18 8.88
N PHE A 67 1.43 3.37 9.74
CA PHE A 67 0.64 4.59 9.87
C PHE A 67 1.06 5.32 11.14
N ASP A 68 1.61 6.53 10.98
CA ASP A 68 1.72 7.52 12.04
C ASP A 68 0.70 8.63 11.76
N THR A 69 -0.43 8.56 12.48
CA THR A 69 -1.58 9.45 12.29
C THR A 69 -1.51 10.74 13.11
N CYS A 70 -0.43 10.97 13.86
CA CYS A 70 -0.22 12.18 14.65
C CYS A 70 1.28 12.36 14.91
N ILE A 71 1.97 12.94 13.93
CA ILE A 71 3.43 13.11 13.98
C ILE A 71 3.80 14.03 15.16
N GLY A 72 4.65 13.53 16.05
CA GLY A 72 5.14 14.27 17.23
C GLY A 72 4.20 14.23 18.44
N CYS A 73 3.13 13.44 18.39
CA CYS A 73 2.19 13.29 19.49
C CYS A 73 2.65 12.14 20.41
N ALA A 74 2.98 12.45 21.66
CA ALA A 74 3.56 11.49 22.61
C ALA A 74 2.67 10.28 22.89
N ASP A 75 1.36 10.50 22.98
CA ASP A 75 0.38 9.45 23.31
C ASP A 75 -0.26 8.81 22.07
N ASN A 76 0.23 9.13 20.86
CA ASN A 76 -0.33 8.55 19.65
C ASN A 76 0.12 7.09 19.46
N MET A 77 -0.77 6.28 18.92
CA MET A 77 -0.46 4.92 18.52
C MET A 77 0.02 4.91 17.07
N THR A 78 1.19 4.36 16.81
CA THR A 78 1.63 3.99 15.47
C THR A 78 1.21 2.54 15.18
N ILE A 79 0.60 2.30 14.03
CA ILE A 79 0.07 0.97 13.68
C ILE A 79 0.66 0.49 12.36
N VAL A 80 1.06 -0.78 12.31
CA VAL A 80 1.48 -1.44 11.07
C VAL A 80 0.38 -2.38 10.61
N TYR A 81 -0.02 -2.24 9.35
CA TYR A 81 -1.02 -3.08 8.69
C TYR A 81 -0.39 -3.94 7.58
N ASP A 82 -0.98 -5.09 7.28
CA ASP A 82 -0.78 -5.76 6.00
C ASP A 82 -1.67 -5.17 4.89
N CYS A 83 -1.53 -5.68 3.67
CA CYS A 83 -2.31 -5.24 2.50
C CYS A 83 -3.82 -5.42 2.65
N ASP A 84 -4.26 -6.36 3.50
CA ASP A 84 -5.67 -6.63 3.79
C ASP A 84 -6.21 -5.69 4.90
N GLY A 85 -5.38 -4.78 5.41
CA GLY A 85 -5.75 -3.83 6.46
C GLY A 85 -5.76 -4.43 7.86
N LYS A 86 -5.21 -5.64 8.06
CA LYS A 86 -5.12 -6.27 9.38
C LYS A 86 -3.94 -5.69 10.16
N THR A 87 -4.18 -5.35 11.43
CA THR A 87 -3.13 -4.90 12.34
C THR A 87 -2.12 -6.02 12.59
N LEU A 88 -0.85 -5.72 12.31
CA LEU A 88 0.30 -6.57 12.59
C LEU A 88 1.08 -6.10 13.82
N CYS A 89 1.32 -4.79 13.92
CA CYS A 89 2.14 -4.20 14.98
C CYS A 89 1.49 -2.93 15.54
N GLN A 90 1.76 -2.65 16.81
CA GLN A 90 1.34 -1.45 17.53
C GLN A 90 2.53 -0.94 18.35
N PHE A 91 2.77 0.37 18.25
CA PHE A 91 3.85 1.06 18.93
C PHE A 91 3.35 2.35 19.60
N GLY A 92 3.83 2.63 20.81
CA GLY A 92 3.48 3.85 21.53
C GLY A 92 2.09 3.78 22.18
N GLY A 93 1.33 4.87 22.09
CA GLY A 93 0.13 5.06 22.90
C GLY A 93 0.45 5.30 24.38
N ILE A 94 -0.57 5.70 25.14
CA ILE A 94 -0.44 5.99 26.59
C ILE A 94 0.15 4.84 27.41
N ALA A 95 -0.05 3.59 26.96
CA ALA A 95 0.46 2.40 27.63
C ALA A 95 1.86 1.95 27.14
N GLY A 96 2.44 2.62 26.13
CA GLY A 96 3.77 2.30 25.61
C GLY A 96 3.86 0.93 24.95
N PHE A 97 2.92 0.60 24.07
CA PHE A 97 2.91 -0.67 23.34
C PHE A 97 4.17 -0.86 22.49
N ASN A 98 4.62 -2.11 22.40
CA ASN A 98 5.62 -2.55 21.43
C ASN A 98 5.36 -4.03 21.10
N THR A 99 4.46 -4.30 20.15
CA THR A 99 4.06 -5.69 19.81
C THR A 99 4.97 -6.36 18.78
N CYS A 100 5.90 -5.61 18.18
CA CYS A 100 6.88 -6.11 17.21
C CYS A 100 8.27 -5.54 17.51
N PRO A 101 8.96 -6.05 18.56
CA PRO A 101 10.24 -5.49 19.02
C PRO A 101 11.40 -5.65 18.02
N ASP A 102 11.23 -6.47 16.98
CA ASP A 102 12.17 -6.68 15.89
C ASP A 102 11.93 -5.75 14.68
N PHE A 103 10.83 -5.00 14.64
CA PHE A 103 10.41 -4.25 13.45
C PHE A 103 11.47 -3.24 13.01
N GLU A 104 11.96 -2.37 13.90
CA GLU A 104 12.97 -1.35 13.56
C GLU A 104 14.30 -1.93 13.08
N LYS A 105 14.63 -3.16 13.50
CA LYS A 105 15.89 -3.83 13.14
C LYS A 105 15.80 -4.60 11.82
N THR A 106 14.61 -5.05 11.45
CA THR A 106 14.42 -6.03 10.37
C THR A 106 13.56 -5.52 9.22
N ALA A 107 12.71 -4.51 9.46
CA ALA A 107 11.95 -3.86 8.42
C ALA A 107 12.90 -3.04 7.52
N GLY A 108 12.83 -3.30 6.22
CA GLY A 108 13.67 -2.65 5.23
C GLY A 108 12.86 -1.93 4.16
N ASN A 109 13.56 -1.36 3.18
CA ASN A 109 12.96 -0.75 1.99
C ASN A 109 11.88 0.30 2.28
N LYS A 110 12.08 1.11 3.33
CA LYS A 110 11.18 2.20 3.73
C LYS A 110 10.88 3.11 2.53
N LYS A 111 9.61 3.29 2.19
CA LYS A 111 9.14 4.23 1.16
C LYS A 111 7.98 5.06 1.68
N LEU A 112 8.01 6.36 1.43
CA LEU A 112 6.87 7.21 1.73
C LEU A 112 5.73 6.89 0.77
N VAL A 113 4.56 6.62 1.33
CA VAL A 113 3.34 6.26 0.58
C VAL A 113 2.36 7.43 0.58
N TYR A 114 2.16 8.03 1.75
CA TYR A 114 1.29 9.18 1.91
C TYR A 114 1.83 10.13 2.97
N LYS A 115 1.64 11.43 2.76
CA LYS A 115 1.89 12.47 3.74
C LYS A 115 0.80 13.53 3.63
N ALA A 116 0.10 13.78 4.72
CA ALA A 116 -0.83 14.91 4.80
C ALA A 116 -0.03 16.23 4.83
N PRO A 117 -0.52 17.30 4.18
CA PRO A 117 0.11 18.62 4.20
C PRO A 117 0.21 19.21 5.62
#